data_AF-A0A1R3JNY1-F1
#
_entry.id   AF-A0A1R3JNY1-F1
#
_cell.length_a   1.000
_cell.length_b   1.000
_cell.length_c   1.000
_cell.angle_alpha   90.00
_cell.angle_beta   90.00
_cell.angle_gamma   90.00
#
_symmetry.space_group_name_H-M   'P 1'
#
loop_
_entity.id
_entity.type
_entity.pdbx_description
1 polymer ?
#
loop_
_entity_poly.entity_id
_entity_poly.type
_entity_poly.pdbx_seq_one_letter_code
_entity_poly.pdbx_strand_id
1 'polypeptide(L)' 'MRIPSLWGQHALDVTTIVKARMNNAGKASALIQQEWHRRSVFTISGEVDSNLLTRAP' A
#
# COMPACT_ATOMS: atom_id res chain seq x y z
N MET A 1 7.60 -10.11 19.23
CA MET A 1 6.90 -11.09 18.36
C MET A 1 6.63 -10.41 17.01
N ARG A 2 7.17 -10.91 15.89
CA ARG A 2 6.90 -10.34 14.54
C ARG A 2 5.56 -10.87 14.05
N ILE A 3 4.62 -9.98 13.73
CA ILE A 3 3.35 -10.35 13.09
C ILE A 3 3.70 -10.80 11.67
N PRO A 4 3.33 -12.03 11.24
CA PRO A 4 3.54 -12.45 9.87
C PRO A 4 2.82 -11.48 8.93
N SER A 5 3.53 -11.01 7.90
CA SER A 5 3.01 -10.08 6.91
C SER A 5 3.48 -10.50 5.52
N LEU A 6 2.55 -10.46 4.56
CA LEU A 6 2.79 -10.67 3.15
C LEU A 6 2.96 -9.30 2.49
N TRP A 7 3.98 -9.15 1.66
CA TRP A 7 4.26 -7.92 0.92
C TRP A 7 4.63 -8.27 -0.52
N GLY A 8 4.23 -7.41 -1.44
CA GLY A 8 4.62 -7.47 -2.83
C GLY A 8 4.87 -6.07 -3.38
N GLN A 9 5.72 -6.00 -4.40
CA GLN A 9 5.90 -4.78 -5.19
C GLN A 9 5.87 -5.11 -6.68
N HIS A 10 5.37 -4.18 -7.47
CA HIS A 10 5.32 -4.29 -8.92
C HIS A 10 5.60 -2.93 -9.55
N ALA A 11 6.48 -2.90 -10.54
CA ALA A 11 6.70 -1.70 -11.36
C ALA A 11 5.72 -1.73 -12.53
N LEU A 12 4.81 -0.76 -12.57
CA LEU A 12 3.88 -0.59 -13.69
C LEU A 12 4.58 0.04 -14.90
N ASP A 13 5.56 0.90 -14.64
CA ASP A 13 6.46 1.50 -15.64
C ASP A 13 7.79 1.85 -14.94
N VAL A 14 8.80 2.27 -15.70
CA VAL A 14 10.13 2.69 -15.18
C VAL A 14 10.01 3.73 -14.05
N THR A 15 8.94 4.53 -14.06
CA THR A 15 8.69 5.63 -13.12
C THR A 15 7.54 5.39 -12.14
N THR A 16 6.83 4.26 -12.23
CA THR A 16 5.65 3.99 -11.40
C THR A 16 5.78 2.65 -10.68
N ILE A 17 5.83 2.72 -9.35
CA ILE A 17 5.96 1.54 -8.49
C ILE A 17 4.73 1.46 -7.59
N VAL A 18 4.13 0.27 -7.55
CA VAL A 18 3.07 -0.09 -6.63
C VAL A 18 3.62 -1.07 -5.60
N LYS A 19 3.31 -0.84 -4.33
CA LYS A 19 3.62 -1.70 -3.21
C LYS A 19 2.35 -2.01 -2.45
N ALA A 20 2.16 -3.27 -2.14
CA ALA A 20 1.06 -3.72 -1.30
C ALA A 20 1.62 -4.56 -0.16
N ARG A 21 1.03 -4.41 1.02
CA ARG A 21 1.38 -5.18 2.20
C ARG A 21 0.12 -5.52 2.97
N MET A 22 0.01 -6.76 3.41
CA MET A 22 -1.06 -7.21 4.28
C MET A 22 -0.44 -7.92 5.48
N ASN A 23 -0.99 -7.70 6.67
CA ASN A 23 -0.55 -8.39 7.86
C ASN A 23 -1.68 -9.28 8.42
N ASN A 24 -1.29 -10.28 9.22
CA ASN A 24 -2.24 -11.17 9.90
C ASN A 24 -3.11 -10.46 10.95
N ALA A 25 -2.88 -9.18 11.22
CA ALA A 25 -3.71 -8.36 12.10
C ALA A 25 -4.90 -7.74 11.37
N GLY A 26 -5.13 -8.07 10.09
CA GLY A 26 -6.25 -7.55 9.30
C GLY A 26 -6.00 -6.15 8.72
N LYS A 27 -4.75 -5.66 8.77
CA LYS A 27 -4.37 -4.42 8.10
C LYS A 27 -3.85 -4.68 6.70
N ALA A 28 -4.36 -3.95 5.74
CA ALA A 28 -3.83 -3.87 4.39
C ALA A 28 -3.32 -2.45 4.13
N SER A 29 -2.13 -2.32 3.57
CA SER A 29 -1.59 -1.05 3.11
C SER A 29 -1.15 -1.13 1.66
N ALA A 30 -1.42 -0.05 0.93
CA ALA A 30 -1.05 0.12 -0.45
C ALA A 30 -0.31 1.45 -0.60
N LEU A 31 0.75 1.44 -1.41
CA LEU A 31 1.53 2.62 -1.75
C LEU A 31 1.77 2.62 -3.25
N ILE A 32 1.40 3.72 -3.89
CA ILE A 32 1.67 3.99 -5.29
C ILE A 32 2.60 5.19 -5.32
N GLN A 33 3.77 5.00 -5.92
CA GLN A 33 4.73 6.06 -6.15
C GLN A 33 4.89 6.23 -7.65
N GLN A 34 4.54 7.41 -8.16
CA GLN A 34 4.60 7.75 -9.57
C GLN A 34 5.42 9.02 -9.76
N GLU A 35 6.43 8.97 -10.63
CA GLU A 35 7.10 10.20 -11.07
C GLU A 35 6.26 10.91 -12.12
N TRP A 36 5.80 12.11 -11.81
CA TRP A 36 4.97 12.93 -12.69
C TRP A 36 5.81 13.75 -13.69
N HIS A 37 7.04 14.10 -13.30
CA HIS A 37 8.06 14.77 -14.13
C HIS A 37 9.44 14.45 -13.56
N ARG A 38 10.55 14.71 -14.29
CA ARG A 38 11.95 14.38 -13.90
C ARG A 38 12.42 14.85 -12.49
N ARG A 39 11.61 15.60 -11.75
CA ARG A 39 11.85 16.05 -10.36
C ARG A 39 10.61 16.01 -9.46
N SER A 40 9.48 15.53 -9.94
CA SER A 40 8.21 15.54 -9.21
C SER A 40 7.78 14.10 -8.98
N VAL A 41 7.86 13.66 -7.72
CA VAL A 41 7.38 12.35 -7.30
C VAL A 41 6.06 12.54 -6.56
N PHE A 42 5.04 11.85 -7.03
CA PHE A 42 3.74 11.79 -6.39
C PHE A 42 3.60 10.45 -5.69
N THR A 43 3.25 10.50 -4.41
CA THR A 43 3.07 9.28 -3.60
C THR A 43 1.67 9.28 -3.01
N ILE A 44 0.91 8.24 -3.33
CA ILE A 44 -0.39 7.96 -2.75
C ILE A 44 -0.22 6.75 -1.84
N SER A 45 -0.59 6.89 -0.57
CA SER A 45 -0.61 5.78 0.38
C SER A 45 -1.98 5.66 1.03
N GLY A 46 -2.47 4.44 1.15
CA GLY A 46 -3.69 4.12 1.89
C GLY A 46 -3.44 2.96 2.82
N GLU A 47 -3.92 3.07 4.06
CA GLU A 47 -4.00 1.97 5.02
C GLU A 47 -5.47 1.69 5.31
N VAL A 48 -5.82 0.41 5.30
CA VAL A 48 -7.16 -0.08 5.54
C VAL A 48 -7.10 -1.09 6.68
N ASP A 49 -7.81 -0.78 7.75
CA ASP A 49 -8.05 -1.68 8.88
C ASP A 49 -9.36 -2.44 8.66
N SER A 50 -9.26 -3.69 8.20
CA SER A 50 -10.43 -4.53 7.88
C SER A 50 -11.30 -4.82 9.13
N ASN A 51 -10.68 -4.80 10.31
CA ASN A 51 -11.39 -4.97 11.59
C ASN A 51 -12.29 -3.78 11.94
N LEU A 52 -12.01 -2.60 11.40
CA LEU A 52 -12.76 -1.37 11.65
C LEU A 52 -13.83 -1.10 10.58
N LEU A 53 -13.73 -1.78 9.43
CA LEU A 53 -14.67 -1.64 8.31
C LEU A 53 -16.07 -2.22 8.59
N THR A 54 -16.22 -3.12 9.56
CA THR A 54 -17.51 -3.80 9.88
C THR A 54 -18.25 -3.11 11.03
N ARG A 55 -18.45 -1.80 10.92
CA ARG A 55 -19.38 -1.02 11.76
C ARG A 55 -20.07 0.07 10.93
N ALA A 56 -20.85 -0.35 9.94
CA ALA A 56 -21.96 0.45 9.47
C ALA A 56 -23.25 -0.18 10.05
N PRO A 57 -24.09 0.58 10.78
CA PRO A 57 -25.40 0.09 11.21
C PRO A 57 -26.33 -0.20 10.01
#